data_AF-A0A2W7KKU1-F1
#
_entry.id   AF-A0A2W7KKU1-F1
#
_cell.length_a   1.000
_cell.length_b   1.000
_cell.length_c   1.000
_cell.angle_alpha   90.00
_cell.angle_beta   90.00
_cell.angle_gamma   90.00
#
_symmetry.space_group_name_H-M   'P 1'
#
loop_
_entity.id
_entity.type
_entity.pdbx_description
1 polymer ?
#
loop_
_entity_poly.entity_id
_entity_poly.type
_entity_poly.pdbx_seq_one_letter_code
_entity_poly.pdbx_strand_id
1 'polypeptide(L)'
;MTHQTRQPIPRDAAVQGGGGHEALPAWDLSDLYAGFDDPKLAADLDRVEDEASAFRATYVDKLAGLPGDALALALEVYERMEEVLGRVMSFAGLKFSENAEDGENGRFYQTMQERGTVISSHMLFFTLELNRIEDSVLEEKFAGSAALSRFRPWLRDLRVFRPHQLDDELERLLHEKEVTGRSAWNRLFDETVAGMRVKVGEESLTVSAALNKLSDADRSVRAAAAVGISAAFAERQKLFSLITNTLAKDKQIIDAWRHYPRPASYRNRSNMVEDEVVDALVSAVEASYPRLAHRYYTLKAKWLGLEKLQHWDRNAPLPDEDDSKIPWPVATKRVLDAYAGFSPELAKVGQKFFDHAWIDAAPRPGKSGGAFAHPTVPSAHPYLLLNYHGKTRDVMTLAHELGHGVHQVLAAEQGYLMSGTPLTLAETASVFGEMMTFRSVLDATTDVRKRRALLAGKVEDMLNTVVRQIAFYQFEAALHDERRKGELTPERIGEIWMEVQVRSLGPAFDFTPDYAVYWAYIPHFVHTPFYVYAYAFGDCLVNALYGVFQEGGIPDFQQKYLELLRAGGTKRHKELLAPFGLDASEPAFWAKGLDVISGFIDELEQDPA
;
A
#
# COMPACT_ATOMS: atom_id res chain seq x y z
N MET A 1 27.84 8.63 -44.67
CA MET A 1 28.34 7.43 -45.37
C MET A 1 27.82 6.23 -44.59
N THR A 2 26.61 5.75 -44.90
CA THR A 2 26.28 4.66 -45.85
C THR A 2 26.44 3.26 -45.26
N HIS A 3 25.28 2.64 -44.96
CA HIS A 3 24.92 1.22 -45.12
C HIS A 3 25.68 0.16 -44.27
N GLN A 4 25.12 -0.94 -43.76
CA GLN A 4 23.93 -1.72 -44.13
C GLN A 4 23.66 -2.80 -43.04
N THR A 5 22.38 -2.98 -42.70
CA THR A 5 21.66 -4.26 -42.46
C THR A 5 22.39 -5.51 -41.95
N ARG A 6 21.94 -6.05 -40.81
CA ARG A 6 21.75 -7.50 -40.62
C ARG A 6 20.35 -7.79 -40.05
N GLN A 7 19.61 -8.60 -40.79
CA GLN A 7 18.31 -9.18 -40.46
C GLN A 7 18.43 -10.32 -39.42
N PRO A 8 17.31 -10.73 -38.80
CA PRO A 8 17.28 -11.51 -37.56
C PRO A 8 17.40 -13.03 -37.78
N ILE A 9 17.92 -13.72 -36.76
CA ILE A 9 17.86 -15.19 -36.66
C ILE A 9 16.55 -15.58 -35.96
N PRO A 10 15.74 -16.50 -36.52
CA PRO A 10 14.43 -16.87 -35.97
C PRO A 10 14.44 -18.21 -35.19
N ARG A 11 13.45 -18.35 -34.29
CA ARG A 11 12.93 -19.55 -33.57
C ARG A 11 13.75 -19.97 -32.34
N ASP A 12 13.11 -20.23 -31.19
CA ASP A 12 12.10 -21.28 -30.95
C ASP A 12 10.80 -20.76 -30.28
N ALA A 13 9.65 -20.96 -30.92
CA ALA A 13 8.78 -22.15 -30.84
C ALA A 13 7.87 -22.09 -29.61
N ALA A 14 6.72 -21.43 -29.81
CA ALA A 14 5.56 -21.54 -28.96
C ALA A 14 5.21 -23.01 -28.72
N VAL A 15 5.25 -23.42 -27.46
CA VAL A 15 4.55 -24.63 -27.01
C VAL A 15 3.07 -24.29 -27.04
N GLN A 16 2.42 -24.63 -28.14
CA GLN A 16 0.97 -24.73 -28.21
C GLN A 16 0.55 -25.94 -27.36
N GLY A 17 0.24 -25.69 -26.09
CA GLY A 17 -0.55 -26.59 -25.26
C GLY A 17 -2.04 -26.35 -25.56
N GLY A 18 -2.68 -27.33 -26.19
CA GLY A 18 -4.11 -27.30 -26.50
C GLY A 18 -4.98 -27.33 -25.24
N GLY A 19 -5.85 -26.34 -25.13
CA GLY A 19 -6.90 -26.17 -24.14
C GLY A 19 -7.36 -24.71 -24.26
N GLY A 20 -8.65 -24.47 -24.51
CA GLY A 20 -9.17 -23.12 -24.79
C GLY A 20 -8.87 -22.13 -23.68
N HIS A 21 -7.80 -21.35 -23.84
CA HIS A 21 -7.53 -20.18 -23.02
C HIS A 21 -8.24 -18.99 -23.67
N GLU A 22 -9.39 -18.61 -23.12
CA GLU A 22 -9.94 -17.28 -23.39
C GLU A 22 -8.88 -16.22 -23.09
N ALA A 23 -8.77 -15.21 -23.94
CA ALA A 23 -7.83 -14.11 -23.74
C ALA A 23 -8.18 -13.39 -22.42
N LEU A 24 -7.17 -13.21 -21.56
CA LEU A 24 -7.31 -12.39 -20.35
C LEU A 24 -7.65 -10.94 -20.74
N PRO A 25 -8.48 -10.24 -19.95
CA PRO A 25 -8.89 -8.87 -20.28
C PRO A 25 -7.69 -7.92 -20.28
N ALA A 26 -7.78 -6.93 -21.16
CA ALA A 26 -6.93 -5.74 -21.20
C ALA A 26 -7.85 -4.52 -21.01
N TRP A 27 -7.40 -3.54 -20.24
CA TRP A 27 -8.18 -2.32 -20.03
C TRP A 27 -8.22 -1.47 -21.31
N ASP A 28 -9.19 -0.56 -21.38
CA ASP A 28 -9.23 0.55 -22.34
C ASP A 28 -9.21 1.85 -21.55
N LEU A 29 -8.20 2.69 -21.79
CA LEU A 29 -8.01 3.96 -21.08
C LEU A 29 -8.73 5.15 -21.77
N SER A 30 -9.51 4.89 -22.82
CA SER A 30 -10.17 5.92 -23.63
C SER A 30 -11.20 6.76 -22.86
N ASP A 31 -11.74 6.25 -21.74
CA ASP A 31 -12.58 7.01 -20.81
C ASP A 31 -11.81 8.17 -20.12
N LEU A 32 -10.47 8.11 -20.08
CA LEU A 32 -9.61 9.22 -19.68
C LEU A 32 -9.25 10.09 -20.89
N TYR A 33 -8.49 9.50 -21.82
CA TYR A 33 -8.04 10.10 -23.09
C TYR A 33 -7.81 9.02 -24.15
N ALA A 34 -8.09 9.33 -25.42
CA ALA A 34 -7.98 8.37 -26.52
C ALA A 34 -6.53 7.96 -26.87
N GLY A 35 -5.54 8.74 -26.45
CA GLY A 35 -4.12 8.53 -26.78
C GLY A 35 -3.25 9.72 -26.41
N PHE A 36 -1.95 9.64 -26.71
CA PHE A 36 -1.00 10.72 -26.42
C PHE A 36 -1.28 12.01 -27.20
N ASP A 37 -1.85 11.89 -28.39
CA ASP A 37 -2.20 13.00 -29.28
C ASP A 37 -3.68 13.41 -29.18
N ASP A 38 -4.40 12.97 -28.13
CA ASP A 38 -5.80 13.36 -27.93
C ASP A 38 -5.91 14.90 -27.79
N PRO A 39 -6.63 15.60 -28.68
CA PRO A 39 -6.80 17.05 -28.59
C PRO A 39 -7.39 17.50 -27.24
N LYS A 40 -8.20 16.65 -26.60
CA LYS A 40 -8.76 16.93 -25.28
C LYS A 40 -7.68 17.01 -24.20
N LEU A 41 -6.65 16.17 -24.26
CA LEU A 41 -5.54 16.18 -23.30
C LEU A 41 -4.79 17.52 -23.36
N ALA A 42 -4.41 17.94 -24.55
CA ALA A 42 -3.73 19.23 -24.75
C ALA A 42 -4.62 20.40 -24.28
N ALA A 43 -5.89 20.39 -24.65
CA ALA A 43 -6.85 21.42 -24.25
C ALA A 43 -7.07 21.47 -22.72
N ASP A 44 -7.14 20.32 -22.05
CA ASP A 44 -7.30 20.25 -20.60
C ASP A 44 -6.05 20.79 -19.88
N LEU A 45 -4.84 20.46 -20.35
CA LEU A 45 -3.58 20.97 -19.82
C LEU A 45 -3.43 22.49 -19.97
N ASP A 46 -3.67 23.01 -21.17
CA ASP A 46 -3.52 24.45 -21.43
C ASP A 46 -4.57 25.24 -20.65
N ARG A 47 -5.80 24.74 -20.58
CA ARG A 47 -6.88 25.35 -19.79
C ARG A 47 -6.55 25.36 -18.30
N VAL A 48 -6.10 24.25 -17.73
CA VAL A 48 -5.82 24.18 -16.29
C VAL A 48 -4.59 25.02 -15.91
N GLU A 49 -3.62 25.17 -16.81
CA GLU A 49 -2.46 26.07 -16.63
C GLU A 49 -2.88 27.55 -16.56
N ASP A 50 -3.75 27.97 -17.48
CA ASP A 50 -4.34 29.32 -17.49
C ASP A 50 -5.22 29.54 -16.25
N GLU A 51 -6.08 28.57 -15.91
CA GLU A 51 -6.94 28.62 -14.71
C GLU A 51 -6.08 28.72 -13.43
N ALA A 52 -5.02 27.93 -13.29
CA ALA A 52 -4.16 27.94 -12.11
C ALA A 52 -3.40 29.27 -11.95
N SER A 53 -2.92 29.85 -13.05
CA SER A 53 -2.28 31.16 -13.06
C SER A 53 -3.24 32.27 -12.65
N ALA A 54 -4.46 32.26 -13.21
CA ALA A 54 -5.51 33.21 -12.87
C ALA A 54 -6.00 33.03 -11.42
N PHE A 55 -6.11 31.78 -10.96
CA PHE A 55 -6.48 31.42 -9.59
C PHE A 55 -5.49 32.01 -8.59
N ARG A 56 -4.18 31.84 -8.84
CA ARG A 56 -3.13 32.46 -8.04
C ARG A 56 -3.25 33.98 -7.99
N ALA A 57 -3.37 34.64 -9.14
CA ALA A 57 -3.51 36.10 -9.21
C ALA A 57 -4.75 36.60 -8.44
N THR A 58 -5.82 35.81 -8.44
CA THR A 58 -7.08 36.14 -7.80
C THR A 58 -7.00 36.00 -6.29
N TYR A 59 -6.42 34.90 -5.77
CA TYR A 59 -6.62 34.47 -4.39
C TYR A 59 -5.41 34.57 -3.46
N VAL A 60 -4.19 34.70 -3.99
CA VAL A 60 -2.99 34.79 -3.14
C VAL A 60 -3.10 35.96 -2.15
N ASP A 61 -2.72 35.68 -0.90
CA ASP A 61 -2.78 36.54 0.28
C ASP A 61 -4.18 37.09 0.65
N LYS A 62 -5.26 36.47 0.13
CA LYS A 62 -6.63 36.97 0.29
C LYS A 62 -7.59 36.01 0.97
N LEU A 63 -7.24 34.73 1.13
CA LEU A 63 -8.19 33.69 1.57
C LEU A 63 -8.85 33.99 2.92
N ALA A 64 -8.08 34.53 3.87
CA ALA A 64 -8.59 34.89 5.19
C ALA A 64 -9.70 35.95 5.14
N GLY A 65 -9.67 36.84 4.14
CA GLY A 65 -10.65 37.92 3.95
C GLY A 65 -11.90 37.51 3.17
N LEU A 66 -11.93 36.32 2.55
CA LEU A 66 -13.07 35.90 1.73
C LEU A 66 -14.29 35.54 2.58
N PRO A 67 -15.52 35.92 2.18
CA PRO A 67 -16.75 35.35 2.74
C PRO A 67 -16.79 33.82 2.56
N GLY A 68 -17.58 33.13 3.39
CA GLY A 68 -17.69 31.66 3.33
C GLY A 68 -18.08 31.14 1.93
N ASP A 69 -19.08 31.73 1.29
CA ASP A 69 -19.51 31.32 -0.06
C ASP A 69 -18.43 31.60 -1.12
N ALA A 70 -17.67 32.68 -0.99
CA ALA A 70 -16.57 32.98 -1.91
C ALA A 70 -15.38 32.02 -1.72
N LEU A 71 -15.13 31.58 -0.49
CA LEU A 71 -14.13 30.55 -0.19
C LEU A 71 -14.59 29.17 -0.70
N ALA A 72 -15.88 28.86 -0.60
CA ALA A 72 -16.45 27.64 -1.18
C ALA A 72 -16.26 27.60 -2.71
N LEU A 73 -16.55 28.70 -3.40
CA LEU A 73 -16.29 28.81 -4.85
C LEU A 73 -14.81 28.63 -5.19
N ALA A 74 -13.89 29.17 -4.37
CA ALA A 74 -12.46 28.97 -4.56
C ALA A 74 -12.06 27.48 -4.40
N LEU A 75 -12.65 26.78 -3.44
CA LEU A 75 -12.45 25.34 -3.23
C LEU A 75 -13.00 24.49 -4.38
N GLU A 76 -14.15 24.84 -4.94
CA GLU A 76 -14.72 24.15 -6.11
C GLU A 76 -13.84 24.32 -7.36
N VAL A 77 -13.27 25.52 -7.56
CA VAL A 77 -12.32 25.77 -8.66
C VAL A 77 -11.03 24.99 -8.42
N TYR A 78 -10.50 24.99 -7.20
CA TYR A 78 -9.33 24.21 -6.82
C TYR A 78 -9.56 22.70 -7.04
N GLU A 79 -10.67 22.16 -6.55
CA GLU A 79 -11.06 20.74 -6.72
C GLU A 79 -11.11 20.35 -8.20
N ARG A 80 -11.72 21.19 -9.06
CA ARG A 80 -11.81 20.92 -10.49
C ARG A 80 -10.43 20.90 -11.17
N MET A 81 -9.54 21.83 -10.84
CA MET A 81 -8.19 21.87 -11.40
C MET A 81 -7.39 20.63 -10.98
N GLU A 82 -7.46 20.29 -9.69
CA GLU A 82 -6.84 19.09 -9.14
C GLU A 82 -7.37 17.80 -9.78
N GLU A 83 -8.68 17.71 -10.04
CA GLU A 83 -9.28 16.57 -10.73
C GLU A 83 -8.78 16.44 -12.18
N VAL A 84 -8.66 17.56 -12.92
CA VAL A 84 -8.13 17.53 -14.29
C VAL A 84 -6.68 17.04 -14.28
N LEU A 85 -5.83 17.55 -13.40
CA LEU A 85 -4.46 17.09 -13.24
C LEU A 85 -4.41 15.61 -12.83
N GLY A 86 -5.27 15.20 -11.90
CA GLY A 86 -5.44 13.80 -11.49
C GLY A 86 -5.77 12.90 -12.68
N ARG A 87 -6.67 13.33 -13.58
CA ARG A 87 -7.03 12.58 -14.80
C ARG A 87 -5.85 12.43 -15.74
N VAL A 88 -5.13 13.52 -16.02
CA VAL A 88 -3.93 13.52 -16.87
C VAL A 88 -2.88 12.57 -16.31
N MET A 89 -2.58 12.72 -15.03
CA MET A 89 -1.54 11.92 -14.39
C MET A 89 -1.91 10.44 -14.28
N SER A 90 -3.19 10.14 -14.06
CA SER A 90 -3.71 8.78 -14.07
C SER A 90 -3.52 8.13 -15.43
N PHE A 91 -3.89 8.82 -16.52
CA PHE A 91 -3.72 8.29 -17.87
C PHE A 91 -2.25 8.02 -18.19
N ALA A 92 -1.38 8.98 -17.89
CA ALA A 92 0.05 8.85 -18.12
C ALA A 92 0.69 7.73 -17.29
N GLY A 93 0.33 7.63 -16.01
CA GLY A 93 0.81 6.58 -15.11
C GLY A 93 0.34 5.19 -15.53
N LEU A 94 -0.95 5.04 -15.87
CA LEU A 94 -1.51 3.77 -16.35
C LEU A 94 -0.86 3.32 -17.66
N LYS A 95 -0.61 4.26 -18.60
CA LYS A 95 0.15 3.97 -19.83
C LYS A 95 1.57 3.52 -19.56
N PHE A 96 2.26 4.18 -18.62
CA PHE A 96 3.57 3.72 -18.18
C PHE A 96 3.52 2.32 -17.55
N SER A 97 2.49 2.02 -16.76
CA SER A 97 2.31 0.69 -16.17
C SER A 97 1.96 -0.41 -17.18
N GLU A 98 1.35 -0.07 -18.33
CA GLU A 98 1.11 -1.04 -19.41
C GLU A 98 2.40 -1.61 -19.98
N ASN A 99 3.44 -0.77 -20.09
CA ASN A 99 4.78 -1.13 -20.53
C ASN A 99 5.80 -0.04 -20.13
N ALA A 100 6.53 -0.26 -19.04
CA ALA A 100 7.55 0.65 -18.52
C ALA A 100 8.88 0.58 -19.30
N GLU A 101 9.06 -0.43 -20.16
CA GLU A 101 10.22 -0.55 -21.06
C GLU A 101 10.02 0.23 -22.37
N ASP A 102 8.81 0.70 -22.65
CA ASP A 102 8.52 1.54 -23.82
C ASP A 102 9.00 2.98 -23.58
N GLY A 103 9.96 3.42 -24.40
CA GLY A 103 10.54 4.76 -24.31
C GLY A 103 9.51 5.88 -24.54
N GLU A 104 8.48 5.67 -25.36
CA GLU A 104 7.43 6.67 -25.58
C GLU A 104 6.51 6.78 -24.37
N ASN A 105 6.17 5.67 -23.70
CA ASN A 105 5.42 5.69 -22.45
C ASN A 105 6.20 6.44 -21.36
N GLY A 106 7.49 6.14 -21.21
CA GLY A 106 8.37 6.82 -20.26
C GLY A 106 8.51 8.31 -20.54
N ARG A 107 8.72 8.69 -21.81
CA ARG A 107 8.76 10.09 -22.25
C ARG A 107 7.46 10.82 -21.96
N PHE A 108 6.32 10.22 -22.31
CA PHE A 108 4.99 10.79 -22.09
C PHE A 108 4.73 11.01 -20.60
N TYR A 109 4.94 9.98 -19.77
CA TYR A 109 4.76 10.08 -18.32
C TYR A 109 5.60 11.19 -17.70
N GLN A 110 6.89 11.27 -18.05
CA GLN A 110 7.77 12.33 -17.56
C GLN A 110 7.33 13.72 -18.04
N THR A 111 6.91 13.85 -19.31
CA THR A 111 6.40 15.13 -19.85
C THR A 111 5.16 15.61 -19.09
N MET A 112 4.23 14.70 -18.78
CA MET A 112 3.03 15.01 -18.01
C MET A 112 3.36 15.37 -16.55
N GLN A 113 4.31 14.66 -15.91
CA GLN A 113 4.80 15.01 -14.58
C GLN A 113 5.37 16.43 -14.52
N GLU A 114 6.19 16.81 -15.50
CA GLU A 114 6.82 18.14 -15.58
C GLU A 114 5.76 19.24 -15.77
N ARG A 115 4.83 19.07 -16.73
CA ARG A 115 3.71 20.01 -16.92
C ARG A 115 2.83 20.10 -15.68
N GLY A 116 2.46 18.97 -15.09
CA GLY A 116 1.65 18.91 -13.87
C GLY A 116 2.33 19.61 -12.69
N THR A 117 3.65 19.49 -12.55
CA THR A 117 4.44 20.17 -11.51
C THR A 117 4.44 21.70 -11.71
N VAL A 118 4.58 22.17 -12.94
CA VAL A 118 4.49 23.61 -13.25
C VAL A 118 3.12 24.15 -12.86
N ILE A 119 2.04 23.47 -13.27
CA ILE A 119 0.66 23.90 -12.98
C ILE A 119 0.37 23.87 -11.48
N SER A 120 0.71 22.78 -10.77
CA SER A 120 0.45 22.65 -9.34
C SER A 120 1.24 23.64 -8.48
N SER A 121 2.41 24.09 -8.94
CA SER A 121 3.17 25.14 -8.27
C SER A 121 2.41 26.47 -8.17
N HIS A 122 1.53 26.77 -9.14
CA HIS A 122 0.67 27.95 -9.09
C HIS A 122 -0.45 27.81 -8.05
N MET A 123 -0.82 26.58 -7.65
CA MET A 123 -1.91 26.30 -6.72
C MET A 123 -1.44 26.07 -5.28
N LEU A 124 -0.14 25.78 -5.07
CA LEU A 124 0.44 25.42 -3.76
C LEU A 124 0.15 26.44 -2.65
N PHE A 125 0.10 27.74 -2.97
CA PHE A 125 -0.21 28.79 -1.97
C PHE A 125 -1.56 28.53 -1.27
N PHE A 126 -2.51 27.91 -1.97
CA PHE A 126 -3.89 27.81 -1.51
C PHE A 126 -4.01 26.96 -0.25
N THR A 127 -3.39 25.78 -0.24
CA THR A 127 -3.40 24.90 0.94
C THR A 127 -2.59 25.48 2.09
N LEU A 128 -1.47 26.16 1.80
CA LEU A 128 -0.63 26.83 2.80
C LEU A 128 -1.36 28.00 3.48
N GLU A 129 -2.09 28.81 2.72
CA GLU A 129 -2.88 29.92 3.25
C GLU A 129 -4.12 29.44 4.01
N LEU A 130 -4.82 28.41 3.51
CA LEU A 130 -5.94 27.78 4.22
C LEU A 130 -5.54 27.29 5.62
N ASN A 131 -4.34 26.74 5.76
CA ASN A 131 -3.79 26.33 7.04
C ASN A 131 -3.53 27.50 7.98
N ARG A 132 -3.25 28.69 7.47
CA ARG A 132 -2.94 29.87 8.27
C ARG A 132 -4.15 30.63 8.76
N ILE A 133 -5.32 30.47 8.12
CA ILE A 133 -6.57 31.11 8.57
C ILE A 133 -6.80 30.76 10.05
N GLU A 134 -7.06 31.74 10.91
CA GLU A 134 -7.36 31.47 12.33
C GLU A 134 -8.61 30.60 12.50
N ASP A 135 -8.61 29.72 13.50
CA ASP A 135 -9.72 28.78 13.71
C ASP A 135 -11.05 29.53 13.87
N SER A 136 -11.10 30.60 14.67
CA SER A 136 -12.30 31.41 14.85
C SER A 136 -12.82 32.04 13.55
N VAL A 137 -11.91 32.49 12.69
CA VAL A 137 -12.25 33.09 11.39
C VAL A 137 -12.81 32.04 10.44
N LEU A 138 -12.24 30.83 10.43
CA LEU A 138 -12.74 29.74 9.60
C LEU A 138 -14.11 29.23 10.10
N GLU A 139 -14.30 29.14 11.42
CA GLU A 139 -15.59 28.78 12.03
C GLU A 139 -16.70 29.79 11.70
N GLU A 140 -16.41 31.09 11.71
CA GLU A 140 -17.35 32.11 11.27
C GLU A 140 -17.74 31.92 9.78
N LYS A 141 -16.78 31.60 8.92
CA LYS A 141 -17.05 31.31 7.50
C LYS A 141 -17.93 30.08 7.33
N PHE A 142 -17.73 29.01 8.11
CA PHE A 142 -18.58 27.83 8.09
C PHE A 142 -20.01 28.16 8.53
N ALA A 143 -20.17 28.91 9.64
CA ALA A 143 -21.48 29.32 10.13
C ALA A 143 -22.25 30.17 9.11
N GLY A 144 -21.54 30.96 8.30
CA GLY A 144 -22.11 31.79 7.25
C GLY A 144 -22.33 31.11 5.90
N SER A 145 -21.90 29.85 5.69
CA SER A 145 -21.96 29.19 4.38
C SER A 145 -22.17 27.67 4.46
N ALA A 146 -23.35 27.23 4.01
CA ALA A 146 -23.64 25.82 3.81
C ALA A 146 -22.77 25.20 2.70
N ALA A 147 -22.44 25.97 1.65
CA ALA A 147 -21.58 25.54 0.57
C ALA A 147 -20.16 25.22 1.06
N LEU A 148 -19.59 26.10 1.92
CA LEU A 148 -18.27 25.84 2.52
C LEU A 148 -18.29 24.64 3.46
N SER A 149 -19.39 24.46 4.20
CA SER A 149 -19.53 23.37 5.17
C SER A 149 -19.39 21.98 4.55
N ARG A 150 -19.68 21.81 3.25
CA ARG A 150 -19.40 20.58 2.51
C ARG A 150 -17.91 20.20 2.57
N PHE A 151 -17.00 21.17 2.45
CA PHE A 151 -15.55 20.95 2.44
C PHE A 151 -14.93 20.81 3.82
N ARG A 152 -15.74 20.84 4.89
CA ARG A 152 -15.27 20.74 6.27
C ARG A 152 -14.40 19.50 6.54
N PRO A 153 -14.71 18.30 6.01
CA PRO A 153 -13.83 17.14 6.20
C PRO A 153 -12.45 17.31 5.58
N TRP A 154 -12.36 17.82 4.35
CA TRP A 154 -11.08 18.06 3.70
C TRP A 154 -10.27 19.15 4.41
N LEU A 155 -10.92 20.24 4.84
CA LEU A 155 -10.26 21.30 5.62
C LEU A 155 -9.82 20.82 7.01
N ARG A 156 -10.60 19.97 7.69
CA ARG A 156 -10.21 19.30 8.94
C ARG A 156 -8.90 18.54 8.74
N ASP A 157 -8.79 17.80 7.65
CA ASP A 157 -7.65 16.96 7.33
C ASP A 157 -6.42 17.77 6.93
N LEU A 158 -6.60 18.80 6.11
CA LEU A 158 -5.54 19.72 5.74
C LEU A 158 -4.94 20.40 6.98
N ARG A 159 -5.81 20.85 7.91
CA ARG A 159 -5.42 21.65 9.08
C ARG A 159 -4.81 20.87 10.23
N VAL A 160 -4.75 19.53 10.18
CA VAL A 160 -4.03 18.74 11.20
C VAL A 160 -2.55 19.13 11.27
N PHE A 161 -1.99 19.63 10.17
CA PHE A 161 -0.59 20.04 10.07
C PHE A 161 -0.33 21.51 10.44
N ARG A 162 -1.38 22.33 10.65
CA ARG A 162 -1.23 23.75 11.00
C ARG A 162 -0.25 23.99 12.16
N PRO A 163 -0.27 23.24 13.29
CA PRO A 163 0.67 23.45 14.40
C PRO A 163 2.14 23.10 14.07
N HIS A 164 2.37 22.45 12.92
CA HIS A 164 3.64 21.88 12.48
C HIS A 164 4.16 22.52 11.17
N GLN A 165 3.40 23.47 10.61
CA GLN A 165 3.77 24.23 9.43
C GLN A 165 4.76 25.33 9.81
N LEU A 166 5.85 25.45 9.05
CA LEU A 166 6.87 26.47 9.25
C LEU A 166 6.52 27.74 8.47
N ASP A 167 7.32 28.78 8.67
CA ASP A 167 7.27 30.00 7.88
C ASP A 167 7.63 29.73 6.41
N ASP A 168 7.11 30.52 5.47
CA ASP A 168 7.28 30.31 4.02
C ASP A 168 8.74 30.21 3.57
N GLU A 169 9.62 31.02 4.17
CA GLU A 169 11.04 30.98 3.84
C GLU A 169 11.70 29.67 4.28
N LEU A 170 11.28 29.12 5.42
CA LEU A 170 11.78 27.84 5.92
C LEU A 170 11.19 26.67 5.12
N GLU A 171 9.91 26.69 4.81
CA GLU A 171 9.28 25.66 3.96
C GLU A 171 9.95 25.59 2.59
N ARG A 172 10.18 26.76 1.96
CA ARG A 172 10.92 26.85 0.69
C ARG A 172 12.36 26.36 0.81
N LEU A 173 13.08 26.76 1.85
CA LEU A 173 14.44 26.28 2.09
C LEU A 173 14.49 24.75 2.25
N LEU A 174 13.57 24.17 3.02
CA LEU A 174 13.51 22.72 3.22
C LEU A 174 13.22 22.01 1.90
N HIS A 175 12.29 22.52 1.10
CA HIS A 175 11.96 21.97 -0.21
C HIS A 175 13.17 22.01 -1.17
N GLU A 176 13.86 23.16 -1.26
CA GLU A 176 15.08 23.27 -2.08
C GLU A 176 16.20 22.33 -1.60
N LYS A 177 16.35 22.17 -0.28
CA LYS A 177 17.37 21.29 0.32
C LYS A 177 17.05 19.82 0.17
N GLU A 178 15.78 19.43 0.07
CA GLU A 178 15.33 18.03 -0.04
C GLU A 178 16.08 17.28 -1.16
N VAL A 179 16.24 17.90 -2.32
CA VAL A 179 16.92 17.34 -3.50
C VAL A 179 18.37 16.92 -3.18
N THR A 180 19.10 17.78 -2.47
CA THR A 180 20.51 17.55 -2.10
C THR A 180 20.70 16.85 -0.76
N GLY A 181 19.63 16.76 0.05
CA GLY A 181 19.59 16.12 1.35
C GLY A 181 18.94 14.73 1.26
N ARG A 182 17.74 14.59 1.84
CA ARG A 182 17.01 13.32 1.95
C ARG A 182 16.92 12.56 0.61
N SER A 183 16.56 13.24 -0.49
CA SER A 183 16.39 12.59 -1.80
C SER A 183 17.69 12.05 -2.37
N ALA A 184 18.83 12.71 -2.14
CA ALA A 184 20.13 12.21 -2.57
C ALA A 184 20.54 10.93 -1.82
N TRP A 185 20.21 10.81 -0.53
CA TRP A 185 20.46 9.61 0.27
C TRP A 185 19.54 8.44 -0.12
N ASN A 186 18.27 8.71 -0.41
CA ASN A 186 17.36 7.71 -0.97
C ASN A 186 17.88 7.19 -2.31
N ARG A 187 18.26 8.10 -3.22
CA ARG A 187 18.85 7.72 -4.51
C ARG A 187 20.13 6.91 -4.35
N LEU A 188 21.01 7.28 -3.41
CA LEU A 188 22.22 6.52 -3.11
C LEU A 188 21.90 5.08 -2.67
N PHE A 189 20.89 4.90 -1.82
CA PHE A 189 20.41 3.58 -1.45
C PHE A 189 19.92 2.79 -2.67
N ASP A 190 19.03 3.39 -3.48
CA ASP A 190 18.42 2.73 -4.63
C ASP A 190 19.44 2.31 -5.68
N GLU A 191 20.34 3.22 -6.06
CA GLU A 191 21.41 2.94 -7.03
C GLU A 191 22.38 1.87 -6.51
N THR A 192 22.69 1.89 -5.21
CA THR A 192 23.53 0.88 -4.58
C THR A 192 22.88 -0.50 -4.67
N VAL A 193 21.61 -0.63 -4.26
CA VAL A 193 20.88 -1.91 -4.27
C VAL A 193 20.68 -2.42 -5.70
N ALA A 194 20.37 -1.54 -6.66
CA ALA A 194 20.23 -1.91 -8.08
C ALA A 194 21.55 -2.44 -8.69
N GLY A 195 22.68 -1.86 -8.28
CA GLY A 195 24.01 -2.26 -8.71
C GLY A 195 24.52 -3.55 -8.06
N MET A 196 23.95 -3.97 -6.92
CA MET A 196 24.40 -5.16 -6.18
C MET A 196 24.15 -6.46 -6.94
N ARG A 197 25.04 -7.43 -6.72
CA ARG A 197 24.87 -8.82 -7.15
C ARG A 197 25.04 -9.75 -5.96
N VAL A 198 24.17 -10.75 -5.92
CA VAL A 198 24.10 -11.77 -4.87
C VAL A 198 24.51 -13.10 -5.46
N LYS A 199 25.49 -13.76 -4.84
CA LYS A 199 25.91 -15.10 -5.26
C LYS A 199 24.99 -16.14 -4.62
N VAL A 200 24.29 -16.93 -5.44
CA VAL A 200 23.43 -18.03 -4.99
C VAL A 200 23.90 -19.30 -5.69
N GLY A 201 24.67 -20.13 -4.98
CA GLY A 201 25.38 -21.24 -5.61
C GLY A 201 26.39 -20.74 -6.64
N GLU A 202 26.23 -21.14 -7.90
CA GLU A 202 27.04 -20.68 -9.04
C GLU A 202 26.46 -19.43 -9.72
N GLU A 203 25.21 -19.08 -9.43
CA GLU A 203 24.52 -17.96 -10.05
C GLU A 203 24.92 -16.62 -9.42
N SER A 204 24.98 -15.57 -10.25
CA SER A 204 25.10 -14.18 -9.83
C SER A 204 23.81 -13.45 -10.16
N LEU A 205 22.99 -13.22 -9.14
CA LEU A 205 21.63 -12.71 -9.26
C LEU A 205 21.53 -11.25 -8.82
N THR A 206 20.49 -10.55 -9.28
CA THR A 206 20.09 -9.28 -8.65
C THR A 206 19.56 -9.54 -7.24
N VAL A 207 19.50 -8.51 -6.39
CA VAL A 207 18.95 -8.64 -5.03
C VAL A 207 17.51 -9.17 -5.06
N SER A 208 16.67 -8.66 -5.95
CA SER A 208 15.28 -9.10 -6.10
C SER A 208 15.18 -10.58 -6.52
N ALA A 209 15.97 -11.01 -7.52
CA ALA A 209 15.99 -12.41 -7.95
C ALA A 209 16.49 -13.35 -6.84
N ALA A 210 17.48 -12.94 -6.04
CA ALA A 210 17.94 -13.72 -4.90
C ALA A 210 16.90 -13.80 -3.77
N LEU A 211 16.20 -12.71 -3.47
CA LEU A 211 15.09 -12.72 -2.48
C LEU A 211 13.95 -13.66 -2.90
N ASN A 212 13.64 -13.74 -4.20
CA ASN A 212 12.64 -14.67 -4.72
C ASN A 212 12.99 -16.14 -4.41
N LYS A 213 14.28 -16.50 -4.48
CA LYS A 213 14.76 -17.85 -4.14
C LYS A 213 14.52 -18.25 -2.68
N LEU A 214 14.17 -17.33 -1.77
CA LEU A 214 13.77 -17.67 -0.40
C LEU A 214 12.40 -18.37 -0.31
N SER A 215 11.64 -18.44 -1.41
CA SER A 215 10.37 -19.17 -1.48
C SER A 215 10.49 -20.42 -2.36
N ASP A 216 11.71 -20.85 -2.70
CA ASP A 216 11.94 -22.07 -3.46
C ASP A 216 11.55 -23.31 -2.63
N ALA A 217 11.01 -24.34 -3.26
CA ALA A 217 10.67 -25.60 -2.57
C ALA A 217 11.93 -26.31 -2.04
N ASP A 218 13.06 -26.19 -2.75
CA ASP A 218 14.33 -26.76 -2.32
C ASP A 218 14.99 -25.90 -1.22
N ARG A 219 15.11 -26.49 -0.03
CA ARG A 219 15.71 -25.84 1.13
C ARG A 219 17.18 -25.45 0.91
N SER A 220 17.93 -26.20 0.10
CA SER A 220 19.32 -25.89 -0.21
C SER A 220 19.45 -24.61 -1.04
N VAL A 221 18.51 -24.38 -1.96
CA VAL A 221 18.42 -23.14 -2.75
C VAL A 221 18.09 -21.96 -1.84
N ARG A 222 17.10 -22.12 -0.94
CA ARG A 222 16.75 -21.08 0.04
C ARG A 222 17.92 -20.72 0.95
N ALA A 223 18.64 -21.71 1.47
CA ALA A 223 19.80 -21.49 2.32
C ALA A 223 20.94 -20.78 1.58
N ALA A 224 21.25 -21.22 0.35
CA ALA A 224 22.28 -20.58 -0.48
C ALA A 224 21.90 -19.12 -0.79
N ALA A 225 20.62 -18.85 -1.07
CA ALA A 225 20.12 -17.51 -1.31
C ALA A 225 20.27 -16.62 -0.06
N ALA A 226 19.87 -17.13 1.10
CA ALA A 226 19.96 -16.40 2.35
C ALA A 226 21.40 -16.03 2.72
N VAL A 227 22.32 -16.99 2.66
CA VAL A 227 23.76 -16.75 2.91
C VAL A 227 24.32 -15.74 1.90
N GLY A 228 23.95 -15.87 0.63
CA GLY A 228 24.36 -14.93 -0.42
C GLY A 228 23.89 -13.51 -0.14
N ILE A 229 22.62 -13.34 0.25
CA ILE A 229 22.02 -12.05 0.61
C ILE A 229 22.75 -11.47 1.82
N SER A 230 22.90 -12.25 2.90
CA SER A 230 23.63 -11.84 4.09
C SER A 230 25.02 -11.31 3.75
N ALA A 231 25.79 -12.06 2.95
CA ALA A 231 27.15 -11.68 2.55
C ALA A 231 27.19 -10.38 1.74
N ALA A 232 26.30 -10.23 0.75
CA ALA A 232 26.28 -9.05 -0.12
C ALA A 232 25.96 -7.76 0.65
N PHE A 233 25.04 -7.83 1.62
CA PHE A 233 24.69 -6.69 2.47
C PHE A 233 25.74 -6.46 3.57
N ALA A 234 26.32 -7.52 4.14
CA ALA A 234 27.39 -7.40 5.15
C ALA A 234 28.63 -6.69 4.59
N GLU A 235 29.03 -6.97 3.35
CA GLU A 235 30.13 -6.28 2.66
C GLU A 235 29.91 -4.75 2.59
N ARG A 236 28.65 -4.31 2.53
CA ARG A 236 28.23 -2.90 2.41
C ARG A 236 27.61 -2.35 3.68
N GLN A 237 27.69 -3.06 4.80
CA GLN A 237 26.95 -2.72 6.01
C GLN A 237 27.27 -1.32 6.53
N LYS A 238 28.53 -0.88 6.41
CA LYS A 238 28.94 0.49 6.79
C LYS A 238 28.23 1.57 5.97
N LEU A 239 28.07 1.35 4.66
CA LEU A 239 27.36 2.28 3.77
C LEU A 239 25.89 2.34 4.14
N PHE A 240 25.22 1.19 4.27
CA PHE A 240 23.80 1.15 4.67
C PHE A 240 23.59 1.75 6.06
N SER A 241 24.52 1.55 7.00
CA SER A 241 24.45 2.13 8.34
C SER A 241 24.58 3.65 8.29
N LEU A 242 25.46 4.18 7.44
CA LEU A 242 25.60 5.62 7.24
C LEU A 242 24.32 6.23 6.62
N ILE A 243 23.75 5.57 5.60
CA ILE A 243 22.47 5.99 4.98
C ILE A 243 21.38 6.08 6.05
N THR A 244 21.17 4.99 6.81
CA THR A 244 20.15 4.93 7.86
C THR A 244 20.38 5.96 8.96
N ASN A 245 21.61 6.09 9.48
CA ASN A 245 21.93 7.08 10.51
C ASN A 245 21.71 8.52 10.04
N THR A 246 22.02 8.82 8.78
CA THR A 246 21.87 10.15 8.20
C THR A 246 20.40 10.50 8.00
N LEU A 247 19.62 9.60 7.41
CA LEU A 247 18.19 9.78 7.21
C LEU A 247 17.42 9.87 8.53
N ALA A 248 17.77 9.04 9.52
CA ALA A 248 17.17 9.12 10.84
C ALA A 248 17.51 10.42 11.57
N LYS A 249 18.72 10.96 11.36
CA LYS A 249 19.13 12.26 11.91
C LYS A 249 18.45 13.44 11.21
N ASP A 250 18.36 13.41 9.89
CA ASP A 250 17.63 14.38 9.07
C ASP A 250 16.17 14.45 9.54
N LYS A 251 15.51 13.30 9.63
CA LYS A 251 14.16 13.20 10.19
C LYS A 251 14.05 13.78 11.60
N GLN A 252 14.98 13.47 12.51
CA GLN A 252 14.98 14.04 13.87
C GLN A 252 15.04 15.58 13.84
N ILE A 253 15.86 16.16 12.95
CA ILE A 253 16.00 17.62 12.83
C ILE A 253 14.68 18.23 12.36
N ILE A 254 14.08 17.67 11.30
CA ILE A 254 12.78 18.14 10.78
C ILE A 254 11.68 17.98 11.83
N ASP A 255 11.64 16.85 12.53
CA ASP A 255 10.67 16.59 13.58
C ASP A 255 10.77 17.64 14.70
N ALA A 256 11.98 18.07 15.07
CA ALA A 256 12.20 19.09 16.08
C ALA A 256 11.72 20.48 15.63
N TRP A 257 12.06 20.89 14.40
CA TRP A 257 11.59 22.15 13.81
C TRP A 257 10.07 22.20 13.68
N ARG A 258 9.46 21.08 13.28
CA ARG A 258 8.00 20.95 13.14
C ARG A 258 7.31 20.58 14.45
N HIS A 259 8.02 20.49 15.57
CA HIS A 259 7.47 20.18 16.90
C HIS A 259 6.69 18.87 16.99
N TYR A 260 7.14 17.81 16.29
CA TYR A 260 6.58 16.47 16.46
C TYR A 260 7.11 15.83 17.76
N PRO A 261 6.23 15.29 18.63
CA PRO A 261 6.64 14.80 19.94
C PRO A 261 7.45 13.49 19.84
N ARG A 262 7.11 12.61 18.89
CA ARG A 262 7.76 11.30 18.69
C ARG A 262 8.19 11.14 17.22
N PRO A 263 9.17 10.28 16.92
CA PRO A 263 9.59 10.03 15.54
C PRO A 263 8.41 9.61 14.63
N ALA A 264 7.48 8.80 15.16
CA ALA A 264 6.33 8.31 14.41
C ALA A 264 5.22 9.36 14.22
N SER A 265 5.16 10.43 15.02
CA SER A 265 3.97 11.31 15.11
C SER A 265 3.59 11.98 13.79
N TYR A 266 4.57 12.38 12.96
CA TYR A 266 4.29 12.89 11.62
C TYR A 266 3.56 11.86 10.77
N ARG A 267 4.07 10.62 10.75
CA ARG A 267 3.49 9.54 9.96
C ARG A 267 2.10 9.18 10.44
N ASN A 268 1.93 9.05 11.76
CA ASN A 268 0.64 8.76 12.38
C ASN A 268 -0.40 9.82 11.98
N ARG A 269 -0.03 11.10 12.08
CA ARG A 269 -0.86 12.21 11.63
C ARG A 269 -1.15 12.18 10.13
N SER A 270 -0.17 11.89 9.28
CA SER A 270 -0.38 11.76 7.82
C SER A 270 -1.33 10.62 7.44
N ASN A 271 -1.36 9.57 8.27
CA ASN A 271 -2.30 8.46 8.15
C ASN A 271 -3.64 8.75 8.85
N MET A 272 -3.81 9.95 9.41
CA MET A 272 -5.01 10.37 10.13
C MET A 272 -5.34 9.49 11.35
N VAL A 273 -4.30 9.08 12.07
CA VAL A 273 -4.37 8.23 13.26
C VAL A 273 -3.63 8.88 14.43
N GLU A 274 -4.25 8.84 15.60
CA GLU A 274 -3.67 9.31 16.86
C GLU A 274 -2.54 8.41 17.35
N ASP A 275 -1.61 9.01 18.08
CA ASP A 275 -0.41 8.34 18.57
C ASP A 275 -0.74 7.14 19.48
N GLU A 276 -1.77 7.29 20.33
CA GLU A 276 -2.23 6.27 21.27
C GLU A 276 -2.94 5.10 20.58
N VAL A 277 -3.58 5.33 19.44
CA VAL A 277 -4.23 4.28 18.64
C VAL A 277 -3.18 3.36 18.03
N VAL A 278 -2.07 3.92 17.53
CA VAL A 278 -0.94 3.12 17.03
C VAL A 278 -0.29 2.33 18.17
N ASP A 279 -0.14 2.93 19.35
CA ASP A 279 0.40 2.25 20.53
C ASP A 279 -0.49 1.06 20.97
N ALA A 280 -1.82 1.22 20.89
CA ALA A 280 -2.78 0.16 21.18
C ALA A 280 -2.65 -1.03 20.20
N LEU A 281 -2.53 -0.75 18.89
CA LEU A 281 -2.29 -1.76 17.85
C LEU A 281 -0.98 -2.52 18.11
N VAL A 282 0.12 -1.79 18.29
CA VAL A 282 1.46 -2.38 18.50
C VAL A 282 1.46 -3.28 19.73
N SER A 283 0.87 -2.81 20.83
CA SER A 283 0.78 -3.55 22.10
C SER A 283 -0.05 -4.83 21.95
N ALA A 284 -1.20 -4.76 21.28
CA ALA A 284 -2.06 -5.92 21.07
C ALA A 284 -1.39 -6.99 20.18
N VAL A 285 -0.67 -6.57 19.15
CA VAL A 285 0.07 -7.48 18.26
C VAL A 285 1.25 -8.12 18.98
N GLU A 286 2.05 -7.35 19.72
CA GLU A 286 3.18 -7.88 20.50
C GLU A 286 2.71 -8.90 21.55
N ALA A 287 1.65 -8.58 22.30
CA ALA A 287 1.06 -9.51 23.26
C ALA A 287 0.53 -10.80 22.60
N SER A 288 0.22 -10.77 21.30
CA SER A 288 -0.30 -11.90 20.53
C SER A 288 0.77 -12.72 19.82
N TYR A 289 2.06 -12.35 19.85
CA TYR A 289 3.11 -13.15 19.20
C TYR A 289 3.09 -14.65 19.59
N PRO A 290 2.92 -15.03 20.87
CA PRO A 290 2.88 -16.44 21.26
C PRO A 290 1.73 -17.23 20.64
N ARG A 291 0.54 -16.65 20.56
CA ARG A 291 -0.66 -17.32 20.04
C ARG A 291 -0.76 -17.28 18.51
N LEU A 292 0.00 -16.40 17.86
CA LEU A 292 0.03 -16.23 16.41
C LEU A 292 1.30 -16.83 15.81
N ALA A 293 2.33 -16.00 15.60
CA ALA A 293 3.54 -16.39 14.89
C ALA A 293 4.26 -17.58 15.54
N HIS A 294 4.45 -17.58 16.86
CA HIS A 294 5.21 -18.63 17.53
C HIS A 294 4.52 -19.99 17.38
N ARG A 295 3.20 -20.00 17.54
CA ARG A 295 2.35 -21.18 17.36
C ARG A 295 2.36 -21.66 15.91
N TYR A 296 2.11 -20.77 14.95
CA TYR A 296 2.11 -21.12 13.52
C TYR A 296 3.46 -21.68 13.06
N TYR A 297 4.57 -21.02 13.39
CA TYR A 297 5.89 -21.47 12.97
C TYR A 297 6.32 -22.77 13.65
N THR A 298 5.78 -23.08 14.83
CA THR A 298 5.93 -24.41 15.45
C THR A 298 5.23 -25.49 14.63
N LEU A 299 4.03 -25.21 14.09
CA LEU A 299 3.34 -26.12 13.17
C LEU A 299 4.11 -26.27 11.85
N LYS A 300 4.56 -25.15 11.27
CA LYS A 300 5.34 -25.15 10.03
C LYS A 300 6.64 -25.95 10.15
N ALA A 301 7.35 -25.82 11.27
CA ALA A 301 8.54 -26.65 11.55
C ALA A 301 8.22 -28.15 11.46
N LYS A 302 7.13 -28.59 12.09
CA LYS A 302 6.67 -29.99 12.03
C LYS A 302 6.31 -30.42 10.60
N TRP A 303 5.57 -29.59 9.86
CA TRP A 303 5.18 -29.90 8.48
C TRP A 303 6.36 -30.00 7.53
N LEU A 304 7.43 -29.23 7.78
CA LEU A 304 8.69 -29.32 7.03
C LEU A 304 9.65 -30.40 7.54
N GLY A 305 9.28 -31.14 8.61
CA GLY A 305 10.13 -32.17 9.21
C GLY A 305 11.37 -31.61 9.92
N LEU A 306 11.31 -30.37 10.42
CA LEU A 306 12.41 -29.66 11.07
C LEU A 306 12.14 -29.52 12.58
N GLU A 307 13.18 -29.64 13.40
CA GLU A 307 13.11 -29.33 14.83
C GLU A 307 12.97 -27.81 15.06
N LYS A 308 13.72 -27.03 14.30
CA LYS A 308 13.67 -25.56 14.24
C LYS A 308 13.81 -25.07 12.82
N LEU A 309 13.13 -23.98 12.51
CA LEU A 309 13.24 -23.24 11.26
C LEU A 309 14.48 -22.35 11.28
N GLN A 310 15.07 -22.11 10.12
CA GLN A 310 15.97 -20.97 9.93
C GLN A 310 15.20 -19.83 9.27
N HIS A 311 15.78 -18.63 9.25
CA HIS A 311 15.11 -17.46 8.69
C HIS A 311 14.73 -17.63 7.20
N TRP A 312 15.44 -18.48 6.46
CA TRP A 312 15.13 -18.84 5.07
C TRP A 312 14.06 -19.93 4.91
N ASP A 313 13.60 -20.56 5.99
CA ASP A 313 12.47 -21.51 5.94
C ASP A 313 11.12 -20.82 6.15
N ARG A 314 11.13 -19.54 6.56
CA ARG A 314 9.91 -18.76 6.84
C ARG A 314 8.96 -18.73 5.64
N ASN A 315 9.48 -18.53 4.43
CA ASN A 315 8.70 -18.40 3.20
C ASN A 315 8.66 -19.71 2.39
N ALA A 316 9.12 -20.83 2.95
CA ALA A 316 9.10 -22.12 2.25
C ALA A 316 7.65 -22.52 1.93
N PRO A 317 7.34 -22.95 0.70
CA PRO A 317 6.03 -23.50 0.38
C PRO A 317 5.79 -24.79 1.16
N LEU A 318 4.53 -25.15 1.38
CA LEU A 318 4.21 -26.43 1.99
C LEU A 318 4.41 -27.57 0.97
N PRO A 319 4.84 -28.77 1.39
CA PRO A 319 5.10 -29.89 0.47
C PRO A 319 3.91 -30.34 -0.40
N ASP A 320 2.68 -30.03 0.01
CA ASP A 320 1.44 -30.45 -0.64
C ASP A 320 0.71 -29.30 -1.39
N GLU A 321 1.41 -28.21 -1.72
CA GLU A 321 0.81 -27.09 -2.45
C GLU A 321 0.41 -27.48 -3.89
N ASP A 322 -0.86 -27.24 -4.27
CA ASP A 322 -1.43 -27.58 -5.57
C ASP A 322 -1.16 -26.46 -6.60
N ASP A 323 -0.46 -26.78 -7.70
CA ASP A 323 -0.16 -25.85 -8.80
C ASP A 323 -1.23 -25.87 -9.91
N SER A 324 -2.46 -26.31 -9.60
CA SER A 324 -3.57 -26.30 -10.55
C SER A 324 -3.95 -24.87 -10.96
N LYS A 325 -4.20 -24.69 -12.26
CA LYS A 325 -4.60 -23.41 -12.82
C LYS A 325 -6.11 -23.21 -12.76
N ILE A 326 -6.54 -22.07 -12.26
CA ILE A 326 -7.91 -21.56 -12.22
C ILE A 326 -8.11 -20.68 -13.47
N PRO A 327 -9.02 -21.05 -14.39
CA PRO A 327 -9.35 -20.21 -15.54
C PRO A 327 -9.99 -18.88 -15.11
N TRP A 328 -9.76 -17.82 -15.88
CA TRP A 328 -10.28 -16.48 -15.59
C TRP A 328 -11.80 -16.42 -15.35
N PRO A 329 -12.67 -17.04 -16.18
CA PRO A 329 -14.11 -17.03 -15.92
C PRO A 329 -14.49 -17.68 -14.58
N VAL A 330 -13.73 -18.70 -14.16
CA VAL A 330 -13.93 -19.37 -12.87
C VAL A 330 -13.53 -18.44 -11.73
N ALA A 331 -12.41 -17.72 -11.87
CA ALA A 331 -11.98 -16.72 -10.90
C ALA A 331 -12.98 -15.57 -10.77
N THR A 332 -13.37 -14.95 -11.88
CA THR A 332 -14.39 -13.89 -11.92
C THR A 332 -15.68 -14.33 -11.26
N LYS A 333 -16.18 -15.52 -11.61
CA LYS A 333 -17.40 -16.06 -11.01
C LYS A 333 -17.26 -16.24 -9.50
N ARG A 334 -16.16 -16.84 -9.02
CA ARG A 334 -15.92 -17.05 -7.58
C ARG A 334 -15.92 -15.73 -6.80
N VAL A 335 -15.24 -14.72 -7.33
CA VAL A 335 -15.16 -13.40 -6.69
C VAL A 335 -16.55 -12.73 -6.66
N LEU A 336 -17.27 -12.70 -7.78
CA LEU A 336 -18.59 -12.09 -7.84
C LEU A 336 -19.64 -12.84 -7.00
N ASP A 337 -19.61 -14.17 -6.99
CA ASP A 337 -20.48 -14.99 -6.13
C ASP A 337 -20.22 -14.67 -4.65
N ALA A 338 -18.96 -14.54 -4.24
CA ALA A 338 -18.60 -14.19 -2.86
C ALA A 338 -19.11 -12.79 -2.48
N TYR A 339 -18.95 -11.82 -3.38
CA TYR A 339 -19.48 -10.47 -3.18
C TYR A 339 -21.01 -10.47 -3.10
N ALA A 340 -21.68 -11.26 -3.95
CA ALA A 340 -23.14 -11.35 -4.00
C ALA A 340 -23.70 -12.05 -2.75
N GLY A 341 -22.98 -13.04 -2.23
CA GLY A 341 -23.30 -13.73 -0.98
C GLY A 341 -23.28 -12.80 0.25
N PHE A 342 -22.47 -11.73 0.21
CA PHE A 342 -22.48 -10.70 1.23
C PHE A 342 -23.49 -9.59 0.95
N SER A 343 -23.42 -8.95 -0.23
CA SER A 343 -24.30 -7.86 -0.63
C SER A 343 -24.50 -7.83 -2.14
N PRO A 344 -25.75 -8.00 -2.63
CA PRO A 344 -26.07 -7.87 -4.06
C PRO A 344 -25.69 -6.52 -4.65
N GLU A 345 -25.74 -5.44 -3.85
CA GLU A 345 -25.31 -4.12 -4.30
C GLU A 345 -23.79 -4.07 -4.52
N LEU A 346 -23.01 -4.65 -3.61
CA LEU A 346 -21.55 -4.71 -3.73
C LEU A 346 -21.14 -5.48 -5.00
N ALA A 347 -21.78 -6.63 -5.25
CA ALA A 347 -21.57 -7.41 -6.47
C ALA A 347 -21.97 -6.64 -7.73
N LYS A 348 -23.06 -5.87 -7.70
CA LYS A 348 -23.49 -5.04 -8.83
C LYS A 348 -22.46 -3.95 -9.18
N VAL A 349 -21.80 -3.37 -8.17
CA VAL A 349 -20.70 -2.43 -8.43
C VAL A 349 -19.50 -3.17 -9.01
N GLY A 350 -19.11 -4.32 -8.43
CA GLY A 350 -18.00 -5.13 -8.91
C GLY A 350 -18.21 -5.65 -10.34
N GLN A 351 -19.44 -5.99 -10.71
CA GLN A 351 -19.81 -6.47 -12.05
C GLN A 351 -19.41 -5.48 -13.16
N LYS A 352 -19.46 -4.17 -12.88
CA LYS A 352 -19.08 -3.13 -13.85
C LYS A 352 -17.65 -3.33 -14.38
N PHE A 353 -16.72 -3.76 -13.53
CA PHE A 353 -15.32 -4.00 -13.90
C PHE A 353 -15.14 -5.15 -14.88
N PHE A 354 -16.07 -6.12 -14.89
CA PHE A 354 -16.05 -7.24 -15.82
C PHE A 354 -16.91 -6.98 -17.05
N ASP A 355 -17.92 -6.12 -16.95
CA ASP A 355 -18.75 -5.68 -18.08
C ASP A 355 -18.04 -4.65 -18.98
N HIS A 356 -17.08 -3.92 -18.41
CA HIS A 356 -16.31 -2.87 -19.10
C HIS A 356 -14.82 -3.25 -19.14
N ALA A 357 -14.05 -2.63 -20.02
CA ALA A 357 -12.61 -2.86 -20.14
C ALA A 357 -11.83 -2.11 -19.04
N TRP A 358 -12.10 -2.40 -17.76
CA TRP A 358 -11.46 -1.72 -16.62
C TRP A 358 -10.34 -2.55 -15.97
N ILE A 359 -10.12 -3.78 -16.44
CA ILE A 359 -9.14 -4.72 -15.90
C ILE A 359 -8.10 -5.06 -16.96
N ASP A 360 -6.83 -4.91 -16.63
CA ASP A 360 -5.70 -5.45 -17.39
C ASP A 360 -5.04 -6.60 -16.63
N ALA A 361 -5.34 -7.83 -17.02
CA ALA A 361 -4.97 -9.03 -16.27
C ALA A 361 -3.78 -9.83 -16.84
N ALA A 362 -3.49 -9.68 -18.14
CA ALA A 362 -2.47 -10.50 -18.79
C ALA A 362 -1.05 -10.07 -18.38
N PRO A 363 -0.19 -10.99 -17.89
CA PRO A 363 1.23 -10.70 -17.72
C PRO A 363 1.91 -10.57 -19.09
N ARG A 364 2.73 -9.54 -19.27
CA ARG A 364 3.49 -9.29 -20.51
C ARG A 364 4.82 -8.57 -20.21
N PRO A 365 5.85 -8.70 -21.08
CA PRO A 365 7.11 -7.97 -20.91
C PRO A 365 6.89 -6.47 -20.73
N GLY A 366 7.69 -5.86 -19.85
CA GLY A 366 7.62 -4.44 -19.52
C GLY A 366 6.42 -3.97 -18.71
N LYS A 367 5.35 -4.78 -18.55
CA LYS A 367 4.22 -4.42 -17.67
C LYS A 367 4.69 -4.31 -16.21
N SER A 368 4.13 -3.35 -15.47
CA SER A 368 4.38 -3.25 -14.03
C SER A 368 4.08 -4.57 -13.32
N GLY A 369 5.00 -4.99 -12.44
CA GLY A 369 4.82 -6.17 -11.60
C GLY A 369 3.77 -5.95 -10.50
N GLY A 370 3.32 -7.04 -9.87
CA GLY A 370 2.33 -6.99 -8.80
C GLY A 370 0.90 -6.77 -9.32
N ALA A 371 0.08 -6.10 -8.52
CA ALA A 371 -1.29 -5.71 -8.85
C ALA A 371 -1.64 -4.40 -8.15
N PHE A 372 -2.62 -3.66 -8.67
CA PHE A 372 -3.18 -2.48 -8.02
C PHE A 372 -4.56 -2.11 -8.57
N ALA A 373 -5.29 -1.31 -7.79
CA ALA A 373 -6.49 -0.59 -8.19
C ALA A 373 -6.22 0.93 -8.17
N HIS A 374 -6.11 1.53 -9.35
CA HIS A 374 -5.85 2.96 -9.47
C HIS A 374 -7.17 3.74 -9.42
N PRO A 375 -7.38 4.65 -8.44
CA PRO A 375 -8.66 5.35 -8.25
C PRO A 375 -9.03 6.25 -9.43
N THR A 376 -8.02 6.83 -10.10
CA THR A 376 -8.14 7.88 -11.11
C THR A 376 -8.82 9.14 -10.60
N VAL A 377 -10.03 9.46 -11.07
CA VAL A 377 -10.83 10.63 -10.74
C VAL A 377 -12.31 10.25 -10.62
N PRO A 378 -13.09 10.88 -9.72
CA PRO A 378 -14.51 10.57 -9.53
C PRO A 378 -15.39 10.74 -10.77
N SER A 379 -15.04 11.67 -11.67
CA SER A 379 -15.75 11.86 -12.95
C SER A 379 -15.49 10.75 -13.98
N ALA A 380 -14.59 9.80 -13.70
CA ALA A 380 -14.34 8.62 -14.49
C ALA A 380 -14.62 7.37 -13.64
N HIS A 381 -13.69 6.41 -13.62
CA HIS A 381 -13.78 5.20 -12.81
C HIS A 381 -12.37 4.64 -12.60
N PRO A 382 -12.17 3.83 -11.55
CA PRO A 382 -10.89 3.18 -11.32
C PRO A 382 -10.56 2.09 -12.36
N TYR A 383 -9.27 1.74 -12.41
CA TYR A 383 -8.72 0.66 -13.24
C TYR A 383 -7.96 -0.35 -12.38
N LEU A 384 -8.05 -1.64 -12.74
CA LEU A 384 -7.34 -2.73 -12.07
C LEU A 384 -6.21 -3.26 -12.95
N LEU A 385 -4.99 -3.28 -12.43
CA LEU A 385 -3.87 -4.00 -13.03
C LEU A 385 -3.63 -5.29 -12.25
N LEU A 386 -3.57 -6.42 -12.95
CA LEU A 386 -3.23 -7.73 -12.39
C LEU A 386 -2.17 -8.41 -13.26
N ASN A 387 -1.42 -9.34 -12.66
CA ASN A 387 -0.58 -10.29 -13.37
C ASN A 387 -1.09 -11.71 -13.11
N TYR A 388 -2.13 -12.10 -13.85
CA TYR A 388 -2.89 -13.33 -13.58
C TYR A 388 -2.24 -14.56 -14.23
N HIS A 389 -1.76 -15.50 -13.42
CA HIS A 389 -1.15 -16.77 -13.85
C HIS A 389 -2.07 -17.98 -13.66
N GLY A 390 -3.24 -17.78 -13.05
CA GLY A 390 -4.21 -18.83 -12.74
C GLY A 390 -4.01 -19.49 -11.39
N LYS A 391 -3.18 -18.95 -10.50
CA LYS A 391 -2.97 -19.53 -9.16
C LYS A 391 -4.07 -19.10 -8.20
N THR A 392 -4.27 -19.84 -7.11
CA THR A 392 -5.24 -19.45 -6.07
C THR A 392 -4.94 -18.06 -5.49
N ARG A 393 -3.66 -17.74 -5.30
CA ARG A 393 -3.23 -16.39 -4.90
C ARG A 393 -3.72 -15.32 -5.85
N ASP A 394 -3.70 -15.57 -7.16
CA ASP A 394 -4.15 -14.60 -8.16
C ASP A 394 -5.66 -14.35 -8.08
N VAL A 395 -6.45 -15.34 -7.63
CA VAL A 395 -7.89 -15.15 -7.36
C VAL A 395 -8.11 -14.27 -6.14
N MET A 396 -7.30 -14.44 -5.09
CA MET A 396 -7.34 -13.56 -3.92
C MET A 396 -6.91 -12.15 -4.29
N THR A 397 -5.86 -11.99 -5.10
CA THR A 397 -5.44 -10.68 -5.64
C THR A 397 -6.54 -10.04 -6.48
N LEU A 398 -7.25 -10.79 -7.34
CA LEU A 398 -8.41 -10.25 -8.05
C LEU A 398 -9.50 -9.76 -7.08
N ALA A 399 -9.82 -10.54 -6.05
CA ALA A 399 -10.81 -10.14 -5.04
C ALA A 399 -10.38 -8.88 -4.27
N HIS A 400 -9.08 -8.78 -3.98
CA HIS A 400 -8.46 -7.65 -3.29
C HIS A 400 -8.55 -6.37 -4.13
N GLU A 401 -8.05 -6.39 -5.36
CA GLU A 401 -8.09 -5.22 -6.24
C GLU A 401 -9.52 -4.81 -6.61
N LEU A 402 -10.42 -5.77 -6.82
CA LEU A 402 -11.83 -5.47 -7.03
C LEU A 402 -12.44 -4.76 -5.82
N GLY A 403 -12.03 -5.10 -4.60
CA GLY A 403 -12.51 -4.46 -3.39
C GLY A 403 -12.12 -2.99 -3.33
N HIS A 404 -10.87 -2.67 -3.65
CA HIS A 404 -10.46 -1.27 -3.82
C HIS A 404 -11.26 -0.57 -4.92
N GLY A 405 -11.41 -1.18 -6.09
CA GLY A 405 -12.19 -0.62 -7.19
C GLY A 405 -13.65 -0.31 -6.78
N VAL A 406 -14.30 -1.23 -6.08
CA VAL A 406 -15.67 -1.05 -5.57
C VAL A 406 -15.73 0.09 -4.55
N HIS A 407 -14.77 0.17 -3.63
CA HIS A 407 -14.69 1.27 -2.66
C HIS A 407 -14.56 2.62 -3.36
N GLN A 408 -13.67 2.71 -4.35
CA GLN A 408 -13.40 3.93 -5.11
C GLN A 408 -14.65 4.38 -5.89
N VAL A 409 -15.39 3.45 -6.51
CA VAL A 409 -16.66 3.77 -7.19
C VAL A 409 -17.73 4.25 -6.19
N LEU A 410 -17.83 3.64 -5.01
CA LEU A 410 -18.79 4.05 -3.98
C LEU A 410 -18.46 5.42 -3.38
N ALA A 411 -17.18 5.72 -3.18
CA ALA A 411 -16.73 6.99 -2.60
C ALA A 411 -16.72 8.16 -3.59
N ALA A 412 -16.81 7.89 -4.90
CA ALA A 412 -16.74 8.92 -5.96
C ALA A 412 -17.77 10.04 -5.79
N GLU A 413 -18.95 9.76 -5.22
CA GLU A 413 -20.01 10.76 -4.98
C GLU A 413 -19.56 11.90 -4.04
N GLN A 414 -18.50 11.70 -3.24
CA GLN A 414 -17.99 12.75 -2.35
C GLN A 414 -17.25 13.87 -3.09
N GLY A 415 -16.81 13.65 -4.34
CA GLY A 415 -15.97 14.58 -5.10
C GLY A 415 -14.48 14.34 -4.89
N TYR A 416 -13.64 14.94 -5.73
CA TYR A 416 -12.20 14.62 -5.84
C TYR A 416 -11.44 14.88 -4.54
N LEU A 417 -11.77 15.93 -3.79
CA LEU A 417 -11.09 16.25 -2.53
C LEU A 417 -11.47 15.31 -1.37
N MET A 418 -12.64 14.65 -1.44
CA MET A 418 -13.22 13.92 -0.31
C MET A 418 -13.43 12.43 -0.57
N SER A 419 -13.32 11.94 -1.82
CA SER A 419 -13.47 10.52 -2.15
C SER A 419 -12.27 9.68 -1.71
N GLY A 420 -11.08 10.28 -1.60
CA GLY A 420 -9.86 9.59 -1.18
C GLY A 420 -9.91 9.19 0.30
N THR A 421 -9.56 7.95 0.60
CA THR A 421 -9.41 7.45 1.98
C THR A 421 -7.97 7.53 2.44
N PRO A 422 -7.70 7.79 3.74
CA PRO A 422 -6.36 7.60 4.29
C PRO A 422 -5.96 6.13 4.15
N LEU A 423 -4.65 5.89 4.06
CA LEU A 423 -4.07 4.55 3.86
C LEU A 423 -4.59 3.51 4.86
N THR A 424 -4.78 3.93 6.11
CA THR A 424 -5.28 3.09 7.21
C THR A 424 -6.70 2.58 7.03
N LEU A 425 -7.48 3.21 6.14
CA LEU A 425 -8.85 2.80 5.78
C LEU A 425 -8.96 2.31 4.33
N ALA A 426 -7.92 2.51 3.51
CA ALA A 426 -7.93 2.11 2.09
C ALA A 426 -8.13 0.60 1.91
N GLU A 427 -7.59 -0.19 2.84
CA GLU A 427 -7.68 -1.66 2.85
C GLU A 427 -9.06 -2.21 3.25
N THR A 428 -9.99 -1.34 3.67
CA THR A 428 -11.26 -1.78 4.28
C THR A 428 -12.10 -2.65 3.35
N ALA A 429 -12.07 -2.36 2.06
CA ALA A 429 -12.84 -3.08 1.05
C ALA A 429 -12.07 -4.23 0.42
N SER A 430 -10.79 -4.04 0.12
CA SER A 430 -9.93 -5.03 -0.51
C SER A 430 -9.78 -6.28 0.35
N VAL A 431 -9.34 -6.12 1.60
CA VAL A 431 -9.13 -7.24 2.53
C VAL A 431 -10.46 -7.91 2.89
N PHE A 432 -11.56 -7.16 3.01
CA PHE A 432 -12.87 -7.75 3.33
C PHE A 432 -13.39 -8.58 2.13
N GLY A 433 -13.26 -8.04 0.91
CA GLY A 433 -13.53 -8.73 -0.35
C GLY A 433 -12.73 -10.02 -0.52
N GLU A 434 -11.45 -9.94 -0.21
CA GLU A 434 -10.54 -11.08 -0.19
C GLU A 434 -10.96 -12.11 0.86
N MET A 435 -11.30 -11.70 2.08
CA MET A 435 -11.74 -12.61 3.15
C MET A 435 -13.00 -13.39 2.78
N MET A 436 -14.00 -12.73 2.19
CA MET A 436 -15.22 -13.39 1.71
C MET A 436 -14.92 -14.41 0.62
N THR A 437 -14.06 -14.03 -0.33
CA THR A 437 -13.68 -14.91 -1.44
C THR A 437 -12.86 -16.10 -0.93
N PHE A 438 -11.91 -15.86 -0.04
CA PHE A 438 -11.11 -16.89 0.62
C PHE A 438 -12.01 -17.89 1.34
N ARG A 439 -12.96 -17.42 2.16
CA ARG A 439 -13.88 -18.29 2.89
C ARG A 439 -14.75 -19.12 1.94
N SER A 440 -15.29 -18.51 0.89
CA SER A 440 -16.06 -19.22 -0.13
C SER A 440 -15.24 -20.32 -0.82
N VAL A 441 -13.98 -20.06 -1.16
CA VAL A 441 -13.09 -21.06 -1.79
C VAL A 441 -12.74 -22.16 -0.80
N LEU A 442 -12.44 -21.78 0.45
CA LEU A 442 -12.07 -22.70 1.51
C LEU A 442 -13.21 -23.68 1.83
N ASP A 443 -14.44 -23.18 1.99
CA ASP A 443 -15.62 -24.00 2.30
C ASP A 443 -16.05 -24.91 1.15
N ALA A 444 -15.76 -24.52 -0.09
CA ALA A 444 -15.96 -25.37 -1.26
C ALA A 444 -14.87 -26.44 -1.44
N THR A 445 -13.73 -26.33 -0.75
CA THR A 445 -12.59 -27.23 -0.89
C THR A 445 -12.75 -28.44 0.04
N THR A 446 -13.03 -29.61 -0.56
CA THR A 446 -13.22 -30.88 0.17
C THR A 446 -11.94 -31.69 0.35
N ASP A 447 -10.89 -31.40 -0.42
CA ASP A 447 -9.58 -32.05 -0.27
C ASP A 447 -8.85 -31.44 0.93
N VAL A 448 -8.61 -32.27 1.94
CA VAL A 448 -7.95 -31.89 3.21
C VAL A 448 -6.58 -31.24 2.99
N ARG A 449 -5.76 -31.76 2.07
CA ARG A 449 -4.42 -31.22 1.83
C ARG A 449 -4.49 -29.85 1.19
N LYS A 450 -5.38 -29.68 0.21
CA LYS A 450 -5.63 -28.37 -0.42
C LYS A 450 -6.20 -27.38 0.57
N ARG A 451 -7.16 -27.80 1.40
CA ARG A 451 -7.75 -26.95 2.45
C ARG A 451 -6.67 -26.46 3.43
N ARG A 452 -5.80 -27.35 3.89
CA ARG A 452 -4.65 -26.99 4.75
C ARG A 452 -3.69 -26.03 4.06
N ALA A 453 -3.34 -26.26 2.79
CA ALA A 453 -2.46 -25.35 2.04
C ALA A 453 -3.06 -23.94 1.90
N LEU A 454 -4.37 -23.83 1.63
CA LEU A 454 -5.08 -22.55 1.58
C LEU A 454 -5.05 -21.82 2.93
N LEU A 455 -5.37 -22.53 4.02
CA LEU A 455 -5.33 -21.97 5.37
C LEU A 455 -3.93 -21.52 5.77
N ALA A 456 -2.91 -22.35 5.53
CA ALA A 456 -1.53 -22.04 5.84
C ALA A 456 -1.04 -20.82 5.06
N GLY A 457 -1.31 -20.77 3.75
CA GLY A 457 -1.00 -19.61 2.92
C GLY A 457 -1.66 -18.33 3.45
N LYS A 458 -2.96 -18.40 3.80
CA LYS A 458 -3.67 -17.25 4.36
C LYS A 458 -3.10 -16.79 5.70
N VAL A 459 -2.77 -17.71 6.60
CA VAL A 459 -2.13 -17.38 7.88
C VAL A 459 -0.75 -16.75 7.64
N GLU A 460 0.05 -17.28 6.72
CA GLU A 460 1.37 -16.70 6.39
C GLU A 460 1.27 -15.28 5.85
N ASP A 461 0.31 -15.03 4.96
CA ASP A 461 0.05 -13.69 4.43
C ASP A 461 -0.35 -12.73 5.56
N MET A 462 -1.28 -13.13 6.44
CA MET A 462 -1.69 -12.31 7.59
C MET A 462 -0.54 -12.09 8.59
N LEU A 463 0.30 -13.09 8.85
CA LEU A 463 1.50 -12.91 9.69
C LEU A 463 2.53 -11.97 9.05
N ASN A 464 2.67 -12.00 7.72
CA ASN A 464 3.54 -11.09 6.97
C ASN A 464 3.01 -9.65 6.94
N THR A 465 1.69 -9.45 6.98
CA THR A 465 1.03 -8.14 6.98
C THR A 465 0.91 -7.55 8.38
N VAL A 466 0.72 -8.38 9.40
CA VAL A 466 0.51 -7.92 10.78
C VAL A 466 1.79 -8.05 11.61
N VAL A 467 2.20 -9.28 11.93
CA VAL A 467 3.32 -9.54 12.87
C VAL A 467 4.63 -8.95 12.35
N ARG A 468 4.96 -9.20 11.08
CA ARG A 468 6.19 -8.71 10.47
C ARG A 468 6.23 -7.18 10.34
N GLN A 469 5.11 -6.55 9.98
CA GLN A 469 5.08 -5.09 9.82
C GLN A 469 5.14 -4.36 11.17
N ILE A 470 4.50 -4.91 12.22
CA ILE A 470 4.66 -4.39 13.57
C ILE A 470 6.07 -4.62 14.11
N ALA A 471 6.71 -5.76 13.80
CA ALA A 471 8.12 -5.95 14.09
C ALA A 471 8.99 -4.87 13.39
N PHE A 472 8.72 -4.58 12.12
CA PHE A 472 9.42 -3.51 11.39
C PHE A 472 9.21 -2.13 12.03
N TYR A 473 7.98 -1.80 12.43
CA TYR A 473 7.70 -0.56 13.16
C TYR A 473 8.47 -0.49 14.49
N GLN A 474 8.53 -1.58 15.25
CA GLN A 474 9.28 -1.62 16.51
C GLN A 474 10.78 -1.44 16.30
N PHE A 475 11.34 -2.01 15.22
CA PHE A 475 12.73 -1.78 14.84
C PHE A 475 12.98 -0.29 14.53
N GLU A 476 12.13 0.34 13.72
CA GLU A 476 12.25 1.78 13.43
C GLU A 476 12.13 2.63 14.69
N ALA A 477 11.16 2.34 15.56
CA ALA A 477 10.97 3.07 16.81
C ALA A 477 12.23 3.00 17.69
N ALA A 478 12.75 1.80 17.94
CA ALA A 478 13.95 1.60 18.73
C ALA A 478 15.18 2.29 18.09
N LEU A 479 15.36 2.16 16.78
CA LEU A 479 16.46 2.78 16.04
C LEU A 479 16.40 4.30 16.12
N HIS A 480 15.25 4.92 15.83
CA HIS A 480 15.10 6.38 15.86
C HIS A 480 15.23 6.94 17.27
N ASP A 481 14.71 6.25 18.29
CA ASP A 481 14.83 6.68 19.68
C ASP A 481 16.26 6.58 20.20
N GLU A 482 17.00 5.53 19.83
CA GLU A 482 18.42 5.42 20.18
C GLU A 482 19.27 6.42 19.39
N ARG A 483 18.98 6.64 18.10
CA ARG A 483 19.67 7.60 17.24
C ARG A 483 19.63 9.03 17.76
N ARG A 484 18.58 9.40 18.51
CA ARG A 484 18.48 10.72 19.17
C ARG A 484 19.61 10.98 20.18
N LYS A 485 20.21 9.91 20.73
CA LYS A 485 21.26 9.95 21.76
C LYS A 485 22.67 9.94 21.18
N GLY A 486 22.83 9.48 19.93
CA GLY A 486 24.14 9.35 19.28
C GLY A 486 24.02 8.63 17.93
N GLU A 487 25.09 8.62 17.16
CA GLU A 487 25.17 7.81 15.93
C GLU A 487 25.33 6.33 16.30
N LEU A 488 24.60 5.45 15.60
CA LEU A 488 24.58 4.02 15.88
C LEU A 488 25.63 3.29 15.03
N THR A 489 26.35 2.34 15.63
CA THR A 489 27.27 1.48 14.89
C THR A 489 26.50 0.46 14.04
N PRO A 490 27.10 -0.07 12.96
CA PRO A 490 26.50 -1.16 12.17
C PRO A 490 26.06 -2.36 13.00
N GLU A 491 26.87 -2.71 14.01
CA GLU A 491 26.62 -3.82 14.93
C GLU A 491 25.39 -3.53 15.79
N ARG A 492 25.28 -2.31 16.35
CA ARG A 492 24.14 -1.94 17.20
C ARG A 492 22.83 -1.93 16.44
N ILE A 493 22.82 -1.48 15.18
CA ILE A 493 21.63 -1.57 14.33
C ILE A 493 21.23 -3.04 14.11
N GLY A 494 22.21 -3.91 13.86
CA GLY A 494 21.98 -5.35 13.74
C GLY A 494 21.46 -6.00 15.02
N GLU A 495 21.93 -5.58 16.19
CA GLU A 495 21.41 -6.05 17.49
C GLU A 495 19.94 -5.67 17.68
N ILE A 496 19.57 -4.40 17.45
CA ILE A 496 18.16 -3.95 17.53
C ILE A 496 17.28 -4.78 16.58
N TRP A 497 17.77 -5.04 15.36
CA TRP A 497 17.07 -5.91 14.41
C TRP A 497 16.84 -7.31 14.98
N MET A 498 17.90 -7.96 15.48
CA MET A 498 17.80 -9.30 16.03
C MET A 498 16.91 -9.39 17.27
N GLU A 499 17.00 -8.42 18.20
CA GLU A 499 16.14 -8.33 19.39
C GLU A 499 14.65 -8.34 19.00
N VAL A 500 14.29 -7.60 17.94
CA VAL A 500 12.92 -7.53 17.42
C VAL A 500 12.51 -8.82 16.69
N GLN A 501 13.37 -9.38 15.85
CA GLN A 501 13.04 -10.60 15.11
C GLN A 501 12.88 -11.82 16.03
N VAL A 502 13.74 -11.94 17.07
CA VAL A 502 13.66 -13.01 18.06
C VAL A 502 12.34 -12.96 18.83
N ARG A 503 11.92 -11.77 19.29
CA ARG A 503 10.64 -11.60 19.99
C ARG A 503 9.44 -11.92 19.08
N SER A 504 9.45 -11.43 17.84
CA SER A 504 8.29 -11.54 16.94
C SER A 504 8.10 -12.93 16.32
N LEU A 505 9.17 -13.61 15.90
CA LEU A 505 9.08 -14.93 15.27
C LEU A 505 9.11 -16.09 16.29
N GLY A 506 9.80 -15.90 17.42
CA GLY A 506 9.74 -16.80 18.56
C GLY A 506 10.63 -18.04 18.51
N PRO A 507 10.39 -19.01 19.41
CA PRO A 507 11.34 -20.08 19.73
C PRO A 507 11.44 -21.19 18.67
N ALA A 508 10.52 -21.20 17.71
CA ALA A 508 10.53 -22.15 16.59
C ALA A 508 11.70 -21.89 15.61
N PHE A 509 12.37 -20.74 15.72
CA PHE A 509 13.52 -20.40 14.90
C PHE A 509 14.86 -20.67 15.60
N ASP A 510 15.83 -21.05 14.79
CA ASP A 510 17.25 -20.98 15.09
C ASP A 510 17.85 -19.79 14.33
N PHE A 511 18.22 -18.75 15.07
CA PHE A 511 18.69 -17.49 14.52
C PHE A 511 20.19 -17.51 14.30
N THR A 512 20.60 -17.36 13.05
CA THR A 512 22.00 -17.29 12.67
C THR A 512 22.52 -15.84 12.72
N PRO A 513 23.79 -15.59 13.11
CA PRO A 513 24.32 -14.23 13.22
C PRO A 513 24.27 -13.40 11.93
N ASP A 514 24.32 -14.07 10.77
CA ASP A 514 24.28 -13.44 9.46
C ASP A 514 22.90 -12.83 9.13
N TYR A 515 21.85 -13.20 9.87
CA TYR A 515 20.53 -12.57 9.77
C TYR A 515 20.50 -11.11 10.28
N ALA A 516 21.49 -10.69 11.07
CA ALA A 516 21.54 -9.36 11.67
C ALA A 516 21.59 -8.20 10.66
N VAL A 517 21.95 -8.45 9.40
CA VAL A 517 22.04 -7.43 8.36
C VAL A 517 20.75 -7.26 7.54
N TYR A 518 19.72 -8.08 7.79
CA TYR A 518 18.49 -8.07 6.98
C TYR A 518 17.66 -6.79 7.11
N TRP A 519 17.92 -5.92 8.08
CA TRP A 519 17.31 -4.59 8.09
C TRP A 519 17.69 -3.76 6.84
N ALA A 520 18.87 -4.01 6.26
CA ALA A 520 19.45 -3.16 5.22
C ALA A 520 18.81 -3.33 3.83
N TYR A 521 18.08 -4.42 3.57
CA TYR A 521 17.41 -4.59 2.28
C TYR A 521 16.01 -3.96 2.25
N ILE A 522 15.50 -3.46 3.38
CA ILE A 522 14.11 -3.01 3.49
C ILE A 522 14.01 -1.54 3.05
N PRO A 523 13.45 -1.25 1.86
CA PRO A 523 13.41 0.10 1.32
C PRO A 523 12.51 1.04 2.14
N HIS A 524 11.47 0.51 2.78
CA HIS A 524 10.50 1.31 3.56
C HIS A 524 11.17 2.12 4.69
N PHE A 525 12.23 1.60 5.33
CA PHE A 525 12.97 2.32 6.37
C PHE A 525 13.71 3.56 5.83
N VAL A 526 14.02 3.55 4.53
CA VAL A 526 14.74 4.63 3.84
C VAL A 526 13.72 5.63 3.29
N HIS A 527 12.78 5.15 2.48
CA HIS A 527 11.87 5.98 1.71
C HIS A 527 10.75 6.57 2.57
N THR A 528 10.15 5.76 3.43
CA THR A 528 8.85 6.05 4.07
C THR A 528 8.84 5.62 5.54
N PRO A 529 9.63 6.26 6.42
CA PRO A 529 9.77 5.81 7.79
C PRO A 529 8.43 5.78 8.55
N PHE A 530 8.28 4.77 9.40
CA PHE A 530 7.09 4.43 10.19
C PHE A 530 5.84 4.07 9.38
N TYR A 531 5.91 3.95 8.06
CA TYR A 531 4.74 3.67 7.21
C TYR A 531 4.17 2.26 7.45
N VAL A 532 5.03 1.30 7.77
CA VAL A 532 4.73 -0.14 7.73
C VAL A 532 3.59 -0.56 8.65
N TYR A 533 3.35 0.13 9.78
CA TYR A 533 2.25 -0.24 10.67
C TYR A 533 0.87 -0.09 9.99
N ALA A 534 0.75 0.75 8.96
CA ALA A 534 -0.52 0.99 8.29
C ALA A 534 -1.07 -0.28 7.63
N TYR A 535 -0.20 -1.19 7.18
CA TYR A 535 -0.59 -2.52 6.70
C TYR A 535 -1.28 -3.34 7.81
N ALA A 536 -0.64 -3.43 8.98
CA ALA A 536 -1.19 -4.14 10.13
C ALA A 536 -2.48 -3.47 10.65
N PHE A 537 -2.54 -2.14 10.61
CA PHE A 537 -3.72 -1.38 10.97
C PHE A 537 -4.90 -1.75 10.07
N GLY A 538 -4.72 -1.67 8.75
CA GLY A 538 -5.77 -1.99 7.77
C GLY A 538 -6.25 -3.44 7.93
N ASP A 539 -5.33 -4.40 7.98
CA ASP A 539 -5.67 -5.81 8.11
C ASP A 539 -6.41 -6.12 9.42
N CYS A 540 -5.90 -5.66 10.58
CA CYS A 540 -6.58 -5.88 11.86
C CYS A 540 -7.92 -5.17 11.96
N LEU A 541 -8.06 -3.96 11.39
CA LEU A 541 -9.34 -3.24 11.34
C LEU A 541 -10.37 -4.04 10.56
N VAL A 542 -9.99 -4.57 9.41
CA VAL A 542 -10.88 -5.38 8.56
C VAL A 542 -11.21 -6.71 9.22
N ASN A 543 -10.23 -7.38 9.83
CA ASN A 543 -10.48 -8.62 10.55
C ASN A 543 -11.43 -8.40 11.72
N ALA A 544 -11.36 -7.26 12.42
CA ALA A 544 -12.32 -6.92 13.46
C ALA A 544 -13.74 -6.71 12.89
N LEU A 545 -13.87 -5.98 11.77
CA LEU A 545 -15.15 -5.83 11.06
C LEU A 545 -15.71 -7.18 10.59
N TYR A 546 -14.88 -8.04 10.02
CA TYR A 546 -15.25 -9.37 9.57
C TYR A 546 -15.66 -10.27 10.74
N GLY A 547 -14.94 -10.22 11.86
CA GLY A 547 -15.30 -10.92 13.09
C GLY A 547 -16.69 -10.53 13.59
N VAL A 548 -16.98 -9.23 13.66
CA VAL A 548 -18.32 -8.71 14.03
C VAL A 548 -19.40 -9.16 13.05
N PHE A 549 -19.10 -9.19 11.75
CA PHE A 549 -19.99 -9.73 10.74
C PHE A 549 -20.32 -11.21 11.00
N GLN A 550 -19.30 -12.03 11.29
CA GLN A 550 -19.47 -13.46 11.58
C GLN A 550 -20.24 -13.72 12.88
N GLU A 551 -20.08 -12.87 13.89
CA GLU A 551 -20.85 -12.94 15.15
C GLU A 551 -22.36 -12.71 14.91
N GLY A 552 -22.75 -12.04 13.81
CA GLY A 552 -24.15 -11.87 13.41
C GLY A 552 -24.99 -10.92 14.28
N GLY A 553 -24.35 -10.17 15.18
CA GLY A 553 -25.02 -9.34 16.19
C GLY A 553 -25.39 -7.91 15.76
N ILE A 554 -24.92 -7.44 14.59
CA ILE A 554 -25.14 -6.07 14.13
C ILE A 554 -26.29 -6.02 13.10
N PRO A 555 -27.41 -5.35 13.42
CA PRO A 555 -28.48 -5.13 12.44
C PRO A 555 -27.98 -4.34 11.24
N ASP A 556 -28.45 -4.73 10.06
CA ASP A 556 -28.17 -4.08 8.76
C ASP A 556 -26.67 -3.88 8.49
N PHE A 557 -25.83 -4.84 8.91
CA PHE A 557 -24.36 -4.76 8.78
C PHE A 557 -23.93 -4.36 7.37
N GLN A 558 -24.49 -5.00 6.35
CA GLN A 558 -24.18 -4.76 4.94
C GLN A 558 -24.43 -3.31 4.53
N GLN A 559 -25.55 -2.73 4.96
CA GLN A 559 -25.90 -1.35 4.64
C GLN A 559 -24.94 -0.38 5.32
N LYS A 560 -24.64 -0.60 6.60
CA LYS A 560 -23.66 0.18 7.35
C LYS A 560 -22.26 0.08 6.73
N TYR A 561 -21.89 -1.09 6.25
CA TYR A 561 -20.63 -1.33 5.58
C TYR A 561 -20.55 -0.55 4.26
N LEU A 562 -21.60 -0.55 3.44
CA LEU A 562 -21.66 0.25 2.22
C LEU A 562 -21.63 1.76 2.53
N GLU A 563 -22.27 2.22 3.61
CA GLU A 563 -22.19 3.61 4.07
C GLU A 563 -20.79 4.00 4.54
N LEU A 564 -20.05 3.08 5.17
CA LEU A 564 -18.64 3.26 5.49
C LEU A 564 -17.84 3.48 4.19
N LEU A 565 -18.03 2.65 3.16
CA LEU A 565 -17.33 2.79 1.89
C LEU A 565 -17.70 4.08 1.14
N ARG A 566 -18.99 4.44 1.10
CA ARG A 566 -19.47 5.68 0.44
C ARG A 566 -18.95 6.95 1.12
N ALA A 567 -18.54 6.88 2.39
CA ALA A 567 -18.05 8.03 3.11
C ALA A 567 -16.70 8.53 2.57
N GLY A 568 -15.89 7.69 1.92
CA GLY A 568 -14.54 8.08 1.49
C GLY A 568 -13.74 8.69 2.65
N GLY A 569 -13.13 9.85 2.40
CA GLY A 569 -12.39 10.64 3.41
C GLY A 569 -13.25 11.54 4.29
N THR A 570 -14.59 11.54 4.17
CA THR A 570 -15.44 12.51 4.89
C THR A 570 -15.51 12.27 6.40
N LYS A 571 -15.25 11.04 6.87
CA LYS A 571 -15.34 10.66 8.29
C LYS A 571 -14.02 10.08 8.80
N ARG A 572 -13.75 10.26 10.10
CA ARG A 572 -12.60 9.63 10.76
C ARG A 572 -12.89 8.18 11.14
N HIS A 573 -11.84 7.41 11.41
CA HIS A 573 -11.92 5.99 11.80
C HIS A 573 -12.94 5.76 12.94
N LYS A 574 -12.93 6.61 13.98
CA LYS A 574 -13.87 6.51 15.10
C LYS A 574 -15.33 6.62 14.69
N GLU A 575 -15.66 7.56 13.81
CA GLU A 575 -17.02 7.76 13.32
C GLU A 575 -17.47 6.62 12.40
N LEU A 576 -16.54 6.08 11.61
CA LEU A 576 -16.80 4.97 10.69
C LEU A 576 -16.99 3.64 11.41
N LEU A 577 -16.29 3.41 12.53
CA LEU A 577 -16.33 2.16 13.29
C LEU A 577 -17.46 2.12 14.33
N ALA A 578 -17.92 3.27 14.82
CA ALA A 578 -18.98 3.34 15.82
C ALA A 578 -20.28 2.56 15.49
N PRO A 579 -20.79 2.53 14.24
CA PRO A 579 -21.99 1.75 13.87
C PRO A 579 -21.86 0.24 14.05
N PHE A 580 -20.63 -0.26 14.19
CA PHE A 580 -20.29 -1.67 14.40
C PHE A 580 -19.93 -1.99 15.85
N GLY A 581 -20.00 -0.99 16.75
CA GLY A 581 -19.58 -1.15 18.15
C GLY A 581 -18.06 -1.30 18.32
N LEU A 582 -17.28 -0.75 17.38
CA LEU A 582 -15.83 -0.87 17.33
C LEU A 582 -15.16 0.49 17.63
N ASP A 583 -14.05 0.47 18.36
CA ASP A 583 -13.23 1.66 18.66
C ASP A 583 -11.74 1.29 18.56
N ALA A 584 -11.03 1.90 17.60
CA ALA A 584 -9.62 1.62 17.35
C ALA A 584 -8.69 2.07 18.49
N SER A 585 -9.15 2.95 19.38
CA SER A 585 -8.36 3.36 20.56
C SER A 585 -8.31 2.29 21.65
N GLU A 586 -9.19 1.27 21.59
CA GLU A 586 -9.26 0.21 22.59
C GLU A 586 -8.39 -1.00 22.19
N PRO A 587 -7.44 -1.49 23.02
CA PRO A 587 -6.66 -2.69 22.70
C PRO A 587 -7.50 -3.94 22.39
N ALA A 588 -8.69 -4.04 23.00
CA ALA A 588 -9.63 -5.14 22.76
C ALA A 588 -10.16 -5.18 21.31
N PHE A 589 -10.23 -4.03 20.63
CA PHE A 589 -10.58 -3.97 19.22
C PHE A 589 -9.55 -4.69 18.36
N TRP A 590 -8.26 -4.40 18.58
CA TRP A 590 -7.16 -5.04 17.85
C TRP A 590 -7.09 -6.54 18.16
N ALA A 591 -7.37 -6.94 19.40
CA ALA A 591 -7.44 -8.35 19.78
C ALA A 591 -8.48 -9.13 18.95
N LYS A 592 -9.66 -8.55 18.68
CA LYS A 592 -10.68 -9.18 17.81
C LYS A 592 -10.16 -9.44 16.39
N GLY A 593 -9.43 -8.48 15.81
CA GLY A 593 -8.80 -8.68 14.50
C GLY A 593 -7.78 -9.81 14.51
N LEU A 594 -7.00 -9.93 15.58
CA LEU A 594 -6.00 -10.97 15.78
C LEU A 594 -6.62 -12.36 16.06
N ASP A 595 -7.83 -12.40 16.61
CA ASP A 595 -8.57 -13.65 16.85
C ASP A 595 -8.95 -14.36 15.56
N VAL A 596 -9.15 -13.63 14.46
CA VAL A 596 -9.37 -14.24 13.13
C VAL A 596 -8.16 -15.07 12.70
N ILE A 597 -6.94 -14.53 12.88
CA ILE A 597 -5.69 -15.26 12.57
C ILE A 597 -5.57 -16.49 13.48
N SER A 598 -5.80 -16.30 14.78
CA SER A 598 -5.77 -17.41 15.75
C SER A 598 -6.77 -18.50 15.39
N GLY A 599 -7.97 -18.14 14.94
CA GLY A 599 -9.01 -19.09 14.51
C GLY A 599 -8.59 -19.93 13.30
N PHE A 600 -7.90 -19.34 12.32
CA PHE A 600 -7.33 -20.13 11.21
C PHE A 600 -6.21 -21.05 11.66
N ILE A 601 -5.42 -20.65 12.67
CA ILE A 601 -4.43 -21.54 13.29
C ILE A 601 -5.15 -22.68 14.05
N ASP A 602 -6.26 -22.40 14.73
CA ASP A 602 -7.09 -23.43 15.37
C ASP A 602 -7.62 -24.44 14.34
N GLU A 603 -8.12 -23.99 13.18
CA GLU A 603 -8.55 -24.87 12.09
C GLU A 603 -7.39 -25.74 11.57
N LEU A 604 -6.19 -25.18 11.42
CA LEU A 604 -5.00 -25.92 10.99
C LEU A 604 -4.55 -27.01 11.98
N GLU A 605 -4.80 -26.83 13.28
CA GLU A 605 -4.48 -27.83 14.30
C GLU A 605 -5.54 -28.94 14.40
N GLN A 606 -6.80 -28.63 14.09
CA GLN A 606 -7.91 -29.57 14.09
C GLN A 606 -7.92 -30.51 12.88
N ASP A 607 -7.15 -30.18 11.84
CA ASP A 607 -6.95 -31.01 10.64
C ASP A 607 -5.52 -31.60 10.60
N PRO A 608 -5.12 -32.44 11.59
CA PRO A 608 -3.80 -33.03 11.61
C PRO A 608 -3.73 -34.13 10.54
N ALA A 609 -3.07 -33.79 9.43
CA ALA A 609 -2.68 -34.78 8.43
C ALA A 609 -1.82 -35.90 9.02
#